data_AF-A0A822BIZ2-F1
#
_entry.id   AF-A0A822BIZ2-F1
#
_cell.length_a   1.000
_cell.length_b   1.000
_cell.length_c   1.000
_cell.angle_alpha   90.00
_cell.angle_beta   90.00
_cell.angle_gamma   90.00
#
_symmetry.space_group_name_H-M   'P 1'
#
loop_
_entity.id
_entity.type
_entity.pdbx_description
1 polymer ?
#
loop_
_entity_poly.entity_id
_entity_poly.type
_entity_poly.pdbx_seq_one_letter_code
_entity_poly.pdbx_strand_id
1 'polypeptide(L)'
;METSAAKFIPPSVPRDSEGNWRKTGLVQEGIIGSASLWTRQILLNRQTSALHAAFAAILQTENLLVNHDRYGMFRPVKEHPERATMTNLHLDMNPWSYFEDKDNSEQFEVLNQLRYRSASDWITENNEPGCAAIGELHVQGLVNLADNQEEDGGFWLVPGFHKYLEQWTHEHQALSNIYGRWNRFNLFREGDIPE
;
A
#
# COMPACT_ATOMS: atom_id res chain seq x y z
N MET A 1 14.00 27.69 3.21
CA MET A 1 13.64 26.52 4.02
C MET A 1 14.07 25.32 3.20
N GLU A 2 15.26 24.80 3.45
CA GLU A 2 15.86 23.72 2.65
C GLU A 2 15.08 22.43 2.89
N THR A 3 14.31 22.01 1.88
CA THR A 3 13.77 20.66 1.83
C THR A 3 14.94 19.72 1.65
N SER A 4 15.22 18.89 2.66
CA SER A 4 16.06 17.70 2.57
C SER A 4 15.54 16.84 1.40
N ALA A 5 16.07 17.07 0.21
CA ALA A 5 15.84 16.20 -0.93
C ALA A 5 16.28 14.80 -0.52
N ALA A 6 15.36 13.84 -0.56
CA ALA A 6 15.71 12.44 -0.48
C ALA A 6 16.83 12.20 -1.50
N LYS A 7 18.05 11.93 -1.01
CA LYS A 7 19.19 11.66 -1.87
C LYS A 7 18.78 10.51 -2.79
N PHE A 8 18.83 10.77 -4.08
CA PHE A 8 18.78 9.75 -5.11
C PHE A 8 19.73 8.63 -4.68
N ILE A 9 19.18 7.45 -4.40
CA ILE A 9 19.98 6.25 -4.13
C ILE A 9 20.55 5.87 -5.50
N PRO A 10 21.86 6.05 -5.74
CA PRO A 10 22.43 5.67 -7.03
C PRO A 10 22.23 4.16 -7.25
N PRO A 11 22.19 3.69 -8.50
CA PRO A 11 22.09 2.26 -8.86
C PRO A 11 23.26 1.40 -8.36
N SER A 12 24.16 1.95 -7.54
CA SER A 12 25.38 1.34 -7.05
C SER A 12 25.42 1.17 -5.54
N VAL A 13 24.30 1.32 -4.81
CA VAL A 13 24.26 0.90 -3.39
C VAL A 13 24.19 -0.63 -3.39
N PRO A 14 25.23 -1.34 -2.94
CA PRO A 14 25.20 -2.80 -2.93
C PRO A 14 24.01 -3.29 -2.13
N ARG A 15 23.35 -4.35 -2.62
CA ARG A 15 22.19 -5.02 -2.02
C ARG A 15 22.34 -5.22 -0.50
N ASP A 16 23.56 -5.50 -0.05
CA ASP A 16 23.89 -5.78 1.36
C ASP A 16 24.58 -4.64 2.13
N SER A 17 24.73 -3.45 1.54
CA SER A 17 25.54 -2.38 2.16
C SER A 17 24.85 -1.74 3.36
N GLU A 18 25.40 -1.86 4.57
CA GLU A 18 24.76 -1.40 5.81
C GLU A 18 24.47 0.12 5.89
N GLY A 19 25.16 0.92 5.07
CA GLY A 19 25.32 2.38 5.26
C GLY A 19 24.06 3.24 5.08
N ASN A 20 22.99 2.73 4.44
CA ASN A 20 21.78 3.52 4.17
C ASN A 20 20.52 3.03 4.90
N TRP A 21 20.60 1.95 5.70
CA TRP A 21 19.42 1.25 6.23
C TRP A 21 18.93 1.73 7.60
N ARG A 22 19.46 2.83 8.15
CA ARG A 22 19.14 3.26 9.51
C ARG A 22 18.35 4.57 9.53
N LYS A 23 17.18 4.49 10.18
CA LYS A 23 16.26 5.55 10.66
C LYS A 23 15.08 5.87 9.73
N THR A 24 14.23 4.89 9.45
CA THR A 24 12.85 5.13 8.99
C THR A 24 11.89 4.40 9.91
N GLY A 25 10.75 5.02 10.24
CA GLY A 25 9.81 4.49 11.24
C GLY A 25 9.09 3.20 10.82
N LEU A 26 9.11 2.87 9.53
CA LEU A 26 8.37 1.74 8.93
C LEU A 26 9.30 0.67 8.35
N VAL A 27 10.53 0.57 8.87
CA VAL A 27 11.52 -0.41 8.40
C VAL A 27 11.05 -1.86 8.62
N GLN A 28 10.21 -2.09 9.63
CA GLN A 28 9.60 -3.40 9.91
C GLN A 28 8.64 -3.84 8.81
N GLU A 29 8.09 -2.90 8.04
CA GLU A 29 7.19 -3.14 6.90
C GLU A 29 7.93 -3.08 5.55
N GLY A 30 9.25 -2.88 5.57
CA GLY A 30 10.05 -2.71 4.35
C GLY A 30 9.85 -1.35 3.67
N ILE A 31 9.25 -0.35 4.33
CA ILE A 31 9.01 0.97 3.74
C ILE A 31 10.15 1.94 4.05
N ILE A 32 10.65 2.62 3.01
CA ILE A 32 11.68 3.65 3.13
C ILE A 32 11.02 5.03 3.29
N GLY A 33 11.24 5.65 4.44
CA GLY A 33 10.75 6.98 4.78
C GLY A 33 9.31 6.96 5.30
N SER A 34 8.69 8.13 5.39
CA SER A 34 7.30 8.30 5.88
C SER A 34 6.43 9.20 4.99
N ALA A 35 7.01 9.85 3.97
CA ALA A 35 6.34 10.83 3.13
C ALA A 35 6.28 10.36 1.69
N SER A 36 5.16 10.63 0.99
CA SER A 36 5.07 10.44 -0.47
C SER A 36 6.21 11.16 -1.18
N LEU A 37 6.74 10.52 -2.22
CA LEU A 37 7.95 10.96 -2.88
C LEU A 37 7.65 11.63 -4.24
N TRP A 38 8.41 12.69 -4.53
CA TRP A 38 8.15 13.60 -5.65
C TRP A 38 9.37 13.84 -6.54
N THR A 39 10.35 12.93 -6.53
CA THR A 39 11.54 13.10 -7.37
C THR A 39 11.15 12.98 -8.85
N ARG A 40 11.93 13.63 -9.74
CA ARG A 40 11.71 13.55 -11.19
C ARG A 40 11.59 12.10 -11.68
N GLN A 41 12.43 11.19 -11.18
CA GLN A 41 12.40 9.80 -11.61
C GLN A 41 11.11 9.09 -11.20
N ILE A 42 10.57 9.36 -10.00
CA ILE A 42 9.29 8.78 -9.54
C ILE A 42 8.15 9.23 -10.43
N LEU A 43 8.10 10.53 -10.71
CA LEU A 43 7.06 11.10 -11.58
C LEU A 43 7.15 10.51 -12.98
N LEU A 44 8.36 10.30 -13.52
CA LEU A 44 8.53 9.67 -14.83
C LEU A 44 8.12 8.20 -14.83
N ASN A 45 8.49 7.42 -13.81
CA ASN A 45 8.09 6.02 -13.70
C ASN A 45 6.56 5.88 -13.75
N ARG A 46 5.85 6.74 -13.02
CA ARG A 46 4.38 6.79 -12.96
C ARG A 46 3.70 7.19 -14.28
N GLN A 47 4.44 7.81 -15.20
CA GLN A 47 3.92 8.29 -16.49
C GLN A 47 4.33 7.41 -17.67
N THR A 48 4.95 6.25 -17.42
CA THR A 48 5.35 5.36 -18.52
C THR A 48 4.12 4.79 -19.23
N SER A 49 4.18 4.70 -20.56
CA SER A 49 3.11 4.11 -21.37
C SER A 49 2.86 2.64 -21.04
N ALA A 50 3.89 1.91 -20.60
CA ALA A 50 3.76 0.52 -20.19
C ALA A 50 2.90 0.38 -18.92
N LEU A 51 3.11 1.22 -17.90
CA LEU A 51 2.26 1.21 -16.71
C LEU A 51 0.85 1.68 -17.01
N HIS A 52 0.71 2.76 -17.79
CA HIS A 52 -0.60 3.24 -18.23
C HIS A 52 -1.39 2.12 -18.92
N ALA A 53 -0.78 1.43 -19.89
CA ALA A 53 -1.42 0.32 -20.60
C ALA A 53 -1.81 -0.85 -19.67
N ALA A 54 -0.95 -1.20 -18.71
CA ALA A 54 -1.24 -2.26 -17.75
C ALA A 54 -2.43 -1.93 -16.85
N PHE A 55 -2.44 -0.73 -16.25
CA PHE A 55 -3.55 -0.31 -15.38
C PHE A 55 -4.83 -0.03 -16.17
N ALA A 56 -4.74 0.51 -17.39
CA ALA A 56 -5.89 0.73 -18.25
C ALA A 56 -6.58 -0.58 -18.63
N ALA A 57 -5.79 -1.64 -18.87
CA ALA A 57 -6.33 -2.98 -19.11
C ALA A 57 -6.99 -3.57 -17.87
N ILE A 58 -6.49 -3.31 -16.66
CA ILE A 58 -7.11 -3.82 -15.42
C ILE A 58 -8.39 -3.05 -15.09
N LEU A 59 -8.32 -1.72 -15.14
CA LEU A 59 -9.41 -0.81 -14.75
C LEU A 59 -10.42 -0.57 -15.88
N GLN A 60 -10.18 -1.10 -17.09
CA GLN A 60 -11.05 -0.98 -18.26
C GLN A 60 -11.32 0.48 -18.67
N THR A 61 -10.35 1.37 -18.50
CA THR A 61 -10.44 2.79 -18.85
C THR A 61 -9.05 3.39 -19.10
N GLU A 62 -8.95 4.33 -20.05
CA GLU A 62 -7.71 5.08 -20.27
C GLU A 62 -7.60 6.33 -19.38
N ASN A 63 -8.71 6.74 -18.76
CA ASN A 63 -8.78 7.89 -17.87
C ASN A 63 -8.34 7.49 -16.46
N LEU A 64 -7.02 7.37 -16.28
CA LEU A 64 -6.41 6.96 -15.03
C LEU A 64 -6.02 8.17 -14.18
N LEU A 65 -6.37 8.10 -12.89
CA LEU A 65 -5.80 8.96 -11.86
C LEU A 65 -4.64 8.24 -11.20
N VAL A 66 -3.54 8.97 -11.00
CA VAL A 66 -2.32 8.42 -10.43
C VAL A 66 -2.13 8.98 -9.03
N ASN A 67 -1.99 8.07 -8.08
CA ASN A 67 -1.73 8.40 -6.69
C ASN A 67 -0.22 8.59 -6.42
N HIS A 68 0.14 9.13 -5.26
CA HIS A 68 1.54 9.38 -4.90
C HIS A 68 1.91 8.68 -3.60
N ASP A 69 2.87 7.76 -3.68
CA ASP A 69 3.33 6.96 -2.54
C ASP A 69 4.87 6.90 -2.44
N ARG A 70 5.34 6.09 -1.48
CA ARG A 70 6.70 5.83 -1.06
C ARG A 70 7.33 4.68 -1.85
N TYR A 71 8.54 4.30 -1.46
CA TYR A 71 9.20 3.08 -1.91
C TYR A 71 9.23 2.02 -0.81
N GLY A 72 9.06 0.77 -1.24
CA GLY A 72 9.43 -0.40 -0.45
C GLY A 72 10.83 -0.89 -0.84
N MET A 73 11.52 -1.52 0.10
CA MET A 73 12.71 -2.31 -0.15
C MET A 73 12.77 -3.48 0.82
N PHE A 74 12.85 -4.68 0.25
CA PHE A 74 13.06 -5.92 0.98
C PHE A 74 14.54 -6.29 0.91
N ARG A 75 15.03 -6.94 1.98
CA ARG A 75 16.43 -7.34 2.11
C ARG A 75 16.53 -8.87 2.05
N PRO A 76 17.69 -9.42 1.63
CA PRO A 76 17.97 -10.83 1.82
C PRO A 76 17.89 -11.20 3.29
N VAL A 77 17.09 -12.21 3.63
CA VAL A 77 16.87 -12.64 5.02
C VAL A 77 17.54 -13.96 5.36
N LYS A 78 17.96 -14.73 4.36
CA LYS A 78 18.51 -16.09 4.55
C LYS A 78 19.75 -16.12 5.44
N GLU A 79 20.70 -15.23 5.20
CA GLU A 79 21.94 -15.10 6.00
C GLU A 79 21.82 -14.03 7.11
N HIS A 80 20.72 -13.25 7.07
CA HIS A 80 20.47 -12.13 7.96
C HIS A 80 19.00 -12.11 8.45
N PRO A 81 18.57 -13.09 9.27
CA PRO A 81 17.16 -13.21 9.70
C PRO A 81 16.67 -11.98 10.47
N GLU A 82 17.56 -11.26 11.15
CA GLU A 82 17.25 -10.01 11.85
C GLU A 82 16.79 -8.88 10.92
N ARG A 83 16.99 -9.04 9.61
CA ARG A 83 16.56 -8.08 8.60
C ARG A 83 15.14 -8.29 8.11
N ALA A 84 14.51 -9.41 8.50
CA ALA A 84 13.17 -9.76 8.06
C ALA A 84 12.15 -8.67 8.43
N THR A 85 11.31 -8.35 7.47
CA THR A 85 10.10 -7.58 7.69
C THR A 85 9.08 -8.44 8.44
N MET A 86 8.20 -7.82 9.21
CA MET A 86 7.15 -8.55 9.91
C MET A 86 6.17 -9.17 8.91
N THR A 87 5.68 -10.37 9.23
CA THR A 87 4.49 -10.91 8.55
C THR A 87 3.30 -10.07 8.99
N ASN A 88 2.58 -9.54 8.02
CA ASN A 88 1.46 -8.64 8.24
C ASN A 88 0.34 -9.04 7.27
N LEU A 89 -0.46 -10.04 7.65
CA LEU A 89 -1.67 -10.32 6.87
C LEU A 89 -2.72 -9.28 7.25
N HIS A 90 -3.09 -8.46 6.29
CA HIS A 90 -4.02 -7.36 6.52
C HIS A 90 -4.87 -7.08 5.29
N LEU A 91 -5.89 -6.25 5.51
CA LEU A 91 -6.56 -5.49 4.47
C LEU A 91 -6.23 -4.00 4.70
N ASP A 92 -5.81 -3.33 3.62
CA ASP A 92 -5.61 -1.87 3.55
C ASP A 92 -6.93 -1.09 3.46
N MET A 93 -8.04 -1.76 3.75
CA MET A 93 -9.36 -1.19 3.88
C MET A 93 -10.08 -1.81 5.09
N ASN A 94 -11.11 -1.13 5.59
CA ASN A 94 -12.06 -1.77 6.49
C ASN A 94 -13.10 -2.54 5.68
N PRO A 95 -13.10 -3.88 5.71
CA PRO A 95 -14.05 -4.65 4.91
C PRO A 95 -15.50 -4.37 5.34
N TRP A 96 -15.76 -4.15 6.62
CA TRP A 96 -17.11 -3.91 7.12
C TRP A 96 -17.64 -2.55 6.67
N SER A 97 -16.91 -1.46 6.93
CA SER A 97 -17.37 -0.13 6.47
C SER A 97 -17.45 -0.07 4.94
N TYR A 98 -16.56 -0.75 4.22
CA TYR A 98 -16.59 -0.82 2.76
C TYR A 98 -17.91 -1.38 2.19
N PHE A 99 -18.49 -2.41 2.81
CA PHE A 99 -19.78 -2.96 2.37
C PHE A 99 -21.00 -2.29 3.02
N GLU A 100 -20.84 -1.71 4.20
CA GLU A 100 -21.94 -1.09 4.95
C GLU A 100 -22.24 0.33 4.47
N ASP A 101 -21.23 1.10 4.07
CA ASP A 101 -21.41 2.40 3.44
C ASP A 101 -22.15 2.23 2.09
N LYS A 102 -23.26 2.96 1.95
CA LYS A 102 -24.17 2.88 0.81
C LYS A 102 -24.10 4.09 -0.13
N ASP A 103 -23.48 5.17 0.30
CA ASP A 103 -23.49 6.44 -0.43
C ASP A 103 -22.10 7.11 -0.54
N ASN A 104 -21.06 6.43 -0.04
CA ASN A 104 -19.66 6.86 -0.08
C ASN A 104 -19.40 8.14 0.74
N SER A 105 -20.32 8.46 1.66
CA SER A 105 -20.26 9.70 2.44
C SER A 105 -18.99 9.81 3.26
N GLU A 106 -18.46 8.69 3.77
CA GLU A 106 -17.24 8.66 4.58
C GLU A 106 -16.01 9.04 3.76
N GLN A 107 -15.86 8.46 2.57
CA GLN A 107 -14.76 8.80 1.66
C GLN A 107 -14.83 10.29 1.30
N PHE A 108 -16.03 10.78 0.93
CA PHE A 108 -16.22 12.18 0.58
C PHE A 108 -15.89 13.12 1.75
N GLU A 109 -16.28 12.77 2.98
CA GLU A 109 -15.94 13.56 4.16
C GLU A 109 -14.42 13.71 4.31
N VAL A 110 -13.67 12.62 4.15
CA VAL A 110 -12.22 12.61 4.27
C VAL A 110 -11.57 13.41 3.16
N LEU A 111 -11.93 13.13 1.90
CA LEU A 111 -11.36 13.81 0.74
C LEU A 111 -11.63 15.32 0.78
N ASN A 112 -12.81 15.75 1.26
CA ASN A 112 -13.15 17.16 1.44
C ASN A 112 -12.33 17.87 2.53
N GLN A 113 -11.67 17.13 3.43
CA GLN A 113 -10.80 17.68 4.46
C GLN A 113 -9.35 17.81 4.01
N LEU A 114 -8.93 17.12 2.94
CA LEU A 114 -7.56 17.19 2.43
C LEU A 114 -7.20 18.60 1.97
N ARG A 115 -6.01 19.08 2.35
CA ARG A 115 -5.50 20.41 1.97
C ARG A 115 -4.16 20.35 1.25
N TYR A 116 -3.57 19.16 1.15
CA TYR A 116 -2.25 18.88 0.59
C TYR A 116 -1.16 19.78 1.19
N ARG A 117 -1.29 20.09 2.48
CA ARG A 117 -0.31 20.93 3.21
C ARG A 117 0.88 20.12 3.71
N SER A 118 0.71 18.81 3.84
CA SER A 118 1.74 17.85 4.24
C SER A 118 1.72 16.63 3.33
N ALA A 119 2.85 15.92 3.27
CA ALA A 119 2.98 14.70 2.48
C ALA A 119 2.02 13.58 2.96
N SER A 120 1.53 13.65 4.20
CA SER A 120 0.54 12.73 4.75
C SER A 120 -0.80 12.76 4.02
N ASP A 121 -1.21 13.91 3.48
CA ASP A 121 -2.51 14.05 2.82
C ASP A 121 -2.61 13.15 1.58
N TRP A 122 -1.48 12.96 0.88
CA TRP A 122 -1.38 12.02 -0.24
C TRP A 122 -1.50 10.56 0.23
N ILE A 123 -0.90 10.22 1.37
CA ILE A 123 -1.03 8.87 1.94
C ILE A 123 -2.47 8.63 2.41
N THR A 124 -3.11 9.64 3.00
CA THR A 124 -4.52 9.59 3.37
C THR A 124 -5.38 9.35 2.14
N GLU A 125 -5.24 10.14 1.07
CA GLU A 125 -5.95 9.93 -0.19
C GLU A 125 -5.78 8.52 -0.75
N ASN A 126 -4.55 7.98 -0.75
CA ASN A 126 -4.28 6.61 -1.24
C ASN A 126 -5.04 5.54 -0.46
N ASN A 127 -5.33 5.78 0.82
CA ASN A 127 -5.98 4.84 1.75
C ASN A 127 -7.50 5.03 1.80
N GLU A 128 -8.07 5.76 0.84
CA GLU A 128 -9.51 5.98 0.68
C GLU A 128 -10.05 5.19 -0.52
N PRO A 129 -10.35 3.88 -0.38
CA PRO A 129 -10.83 3.04 -1.49
C PRO A 129 -12.30 3.27 -1.86
N GLY A 130 -13.04 4.08 -1.10
CA GLY A 130 -14.48 4.30 -1.28
C GLY A 130 -15.32 3.19 -0.65
N CYS A 131 -16.49 2.91 -1.23
CA CYS A 131 -17.37 1.83 -0.79
C CYS A 131 -17.88 0.96 -1.94
N ALA A 132 -18.30 -0.27 -1.60
CA ALA A 132 -18.76 -1.26 -2.55
C ALA A 132 -19.97 -0.79 -3.39
N ALA A 133 -20.80 0.10 -2.83
CA ALA A 133 -22.01 0.58 -3.48
C ALA A 133 -21.75 1.45 -4.71
N ILE A 134 -20.59 2.12 -4.78
CA ILE A 134 -20.21 2.93 -5.95
C ILE A 134 -19.75 2.05 -7.12
N GLY A 135 -19.24 0.86 -6.83
CA GLY A 135 -18.76 -0.08 -7.86
C GLY A 135 -17.49 0.39 -8.59
N GLU A 136 -16.75 1.35 -8.01
CA GLU A 136 -15.45 1.77 -8.52
C GLU A 136 -14.36 0.77 -8.13
N LEU A 137 -13.48 0.45 -9.07
CA LEU A 137 -12.37 -0.47 -8.84
C LEU A 137 -11.10 0.32 -8.48
N HIS A 138 -10.60 0.10 -7.26
CA HIS A 138 -9.32 0.63 -6.80
C HIS A 138 -8.27 -0.48 -6.81
N VAL A 139 -7.12 -0.22 -7.42
CA VAL A 139 -6.04 -1.22 -7.56
C VAL A 139 -4.75 -0.68 -6.98
N GLN A 140 -4.20 -1.40 -6.01
CA GLN A 140 -2.82 -1.22 -5.58
C GLN A 140 -1.89 -2.04 -6.47
N GLY A 141 -0.69 -1.50 -6.73
CA GLY A 141 0.33 -2.19 -7.50
C GLY A 141 1.73 -1.73 -7.13
N LEU A 142 2.69 -2.64 -7.31
CA LEU A 142 4.11 -2.38 -7.10
C LEU A 142 4.86 -2.51 -8.42
N VAL A 143 5.87 -1.66 -8.59
CA VAL A 143 6.82 -1.75 -9.71
C VAL A 143 8.18 -2.09 -9.14
N ASN A 144 8.69 -3.26 -9.52
CA ASN A 144 10.02 -3.68 -9.13
C ASN A 144 11.07 -2.79 -9.81
N LEU A 145 11.93 -2.17 -9.00
CA LEU A 145 13.06 -1.37 -9.48
C LEU A 145 14.35 -2.19 -9.62
N ALA A 146 14.34 -3.41 -9.10
CA ALA A 146 15.40 -4.41 -9.17
C ALA A 146 14.77 -5.81 -9.24
N ASP A 147 15.53 -6.78 -9.71
CA ASP A 147 15.08 -8.18 -9.73
C ASP A 147 15.01 -8.74 -8.31
N ASN A 148 13.85 -9.27 -7.94
CA ASN A 148 13.69 -10.02 -6.69
C ASN A 148 14.26 -11.44 -6.86
N GLN A 149 14.94 -11.94 -5.83
CA GLN A 149 15.40 -13.32 -5.74
C GLN A 149 14.55 -14.12 -4.74
N GLU A 150 14.70 -15.44 -4.75
CA GLU A 150 13.96 -16.34 -3.85
C GLU A 150 14.31 -16.09 -2.36
N GLU A 151 15.53 -15.67 -2.08
CA GLU A 151 15.98 -15.35 -0.71
C GLU A 151 15.60 -13.95 -0.22
N ASP A 152 15.01 -13.12 -1.07
CA ASP A 152 14.47 -11.82 -0.66
C ASP A 152 13.20 -12.02 0.16
N GLY A 153 13.02 -11.18 1.18
CA GLY A 153 11.66 -10.92 1.67
C GLY A 153 10.78 -10.40 0.53
N GLY A 154 9.46 -10.42 0.69
CA GLY A 154 8.61 -10.00 -0.41
C GLY A 154 7.15 -9.83 -0.08
N PHE A 155 6.39 -9.66 -1.15
CA PHE A 155 4.95 -9.50 -1.11
C PHE A 155 4.27 -10.85 -1.22
N TRP A 156 3.45 -11.19 -0.22
CA TRP A 156 2.54 -12.33 -0.27
C TRP A 156 1.13 -11.81 -0.46
N LEU A 157 0.35 -12.51 -1.27
CA LEU A 157 -1.05 -12.21 -1.53
C LEU A 157 -1.84 -13.52 -1.54
N VAL A 158 -3.13 -13.45 -1.24
CA VAL A 158 -4.06 -14.57 -1.40
C VAL A 158 -4.75 -14.44 -2.76
N PRO A 159 -4.34 -15.21 -3.80
CA PRO A 159 -4.82 -14.97 -5.15
C PRO A 159 -6.32 -15.24 -5.26
N GLY A 160 -7.07 -14.28 -5.81
CA GLY A 160 -8.51 -14.42 -6.00
C GLY A 160 -9.37 -14.11 -4.77
N PHE A 161 -8.78 -13.68 -3.64
CA PHE A 161 -9.54 -13.37 -2.42
C PHE A 161 -10.63 -12.31 -2.63
N HIS A 162 -10.45 -11.37 -3.56
CA HIS A 162 -11.49 -10.39 -3.93
C HIS A 162 -12.84 -11.01 -4.31
N LYS A 163 -12.87 -12.27 -4.80
CA LYS A 163 -14.10 -13.00 -5.12
C LYS A 163 -14.85 -13.51 -3.88
N TYR A 164 -14.14 -13.63 -2.77
CA TYR A 164 -14.64 -14.11 -1.48
C TYR A 164 -14.77 -13.00 -0.46
N LEU A 165 -14.28 -11.79 -0.75
CA LEU A 165 -14.21 -10.68 0.19
C LEU A 165 -15.58 -10.35 0.80
N GLU A 166 -16.64 -10.29 0.00
CA GLU A 166 -18.00 -10.02 0.49
C GLU A 166 -18.50 -11.12 1.43
N GLN A 167 -18.44 -12.38 0.99
CA GLN A 167 -18.84 -13.53 1.79
C GLN A 167 -18.07 -13.58 3.10
N TRP A 168 -16.74 -13.46 3.02
CA TRP A 168 -15.86 -13.48 4.18
C TRP A 168 -16.22 -12.36 5.16
N THR A 169 -16.49 -11.15 4.66
CA THR A 169 -16.85 -10.01 5.52
C THR A 169 -18.13 -10.28 6.29
N HIS A 170 -19.16 -10.81 5.63
CA HIS A 170 -20.43 -11.15 6.27
C HIS A 170 -20.29 -12.27 7.30
N GLU A 171 -19.54 -13.34 6.97
CA GLU A 171 -19.29 -14.46 7.89
C GLU A 171 -18.48 -14.05 9.12
N HIS A 172 -17.62 -13.04 8.99
CA HIS A 172 -16.71 -12.57 10.04
C HIS A 172 -17.15 -11.24 10.66
N GLN A 173 -18.45 -10.90 10.62
CA GLN A 173 -18.99 -9.66 11.20
C GLN A 173 -18.59 -9.46 12.66
N ALA A 174 -18.44 -10.54 13.45
CA ALA A 174 -18.04 -10.46 14.85
C ALA A 174 -16.64 -9.84 15.06
N LEU A 175 -15.72 -9.99 14.08
CA LEU A 175 -14.38 -9.41 14.15
C LEU A 175 -14.40 -7.88 14.07
N SER A 176 -15.46 -7.27 13.53
CA SER A 176 -15.63 -5.80 13.50
C SER A 176 -15.61 -5.17 14.90
N ASN A 177 -16.04 -5.92 15.93
CA ASN A 177 -16.01 -5.47 17.32
C ASN A 177 -14.59 -5.48 17.92
N ILE A 178 -13.70 -6.31 17.38
CA ILE A 178 -12.30 -6.44 17.83
C ILE A 178 -11.44 -5.40 17.13
N TYR A 179 -11.57 -5.32 15.80
CA TYR A 179 -10.73 -4.49 14.96
C TYR A 179 -11.25 -3.07 14.78
N GLY A 180 -12.50 -2.80 15.17
CA GLY A 180 -13.11 -1.49 15.05
C GLY A 180 -13.65 -1.26 13.64
N ARG A 181 -14.91 -0.84 13.58
CA ARG A 181 -15.64 -0.57 12.33
C ARG A 181 -15.05 0.58 11.50
N TRP A 182 -14.31 1.48 12.15
CA TRP A 182 -13.79 2.71 11.55
C TRP A 182 -12.27 2.70 11.32
N ASN A 183 -11.61 1.58 11.57
CA ASN A 183 -10.18 1.45 11.34
C ASN A 183 -9.92 1.15 9.86
N ARG A 184 -9.21 2.04 9.16
CA ARG A 184 -8.90 1.90 7.72
C ARG A 184 -7.90 0.79 7.41
N PHE A 185 -7.22 0.29 8.42
CA PHE A 185 -6.19 -0.74 8.30
C PHE A 185 -6.46 -1.83 9.34
N ASN A 186 -6.58 -3.08 8.89
CA ASN A 186 -6.88 -4.22 9.76
C ASN A 186 -5.80 -5.29 9.63
N LEU A 187 -4.85 -5.28 10.56
CA LEU A 187 -3.84 -6.33 10.71
C LEU A 187 -4.44 -7.50 11.50
N PHE A 188 -4.65 -8.63 10.83
CA PHE A 188 -5.23 -9.83 11.42
C PHE A 188 -4.21 -10.60 12.25
N ARG A 189 -4.66 -11.15 13.38
CA ARG A 189 -3.87 -12.09 14.18
C ARG A 189 -4.01 -13.49 13.58
N GLU A 190 -3.02 -14.32 13.82
CA GLU A 190 -2.97 -15.70 13.32
C GLU A 190 -4.24 -16.50 13.65
N GLY A 191 -4.79 -16.35 14.87
CA GLY A 191 -6.02 -17.03 15.29
C GLY A 191 -7.33 -16.46 14.74
N ASP A 192 -7.29 -15.33 14.03
CA ASP A 192 -8.48 -14.72 13.41
C ASP A 192 -8.64 -15.12 11.93
N ILE A 193 -7.68 -15.88 11.40
CA ILE A 193 -7.65 -16.37 10.03
C ILE A 193 -8.18 -17.81 10.05
N PRO A 194 -9.28 -18.13 9.37
CA PRO A 194 -9.74 -19.51 9.24
C PRO A 194 -8.67 -20.39 8.58
N GLU A 195 -8.50 -21.63 9.07
CA GLU A 195 -7.63 -22.65 8.45
C GLU A 195 -8.06 -23.00 7.01
#